data_AF-A0A4P6WWJ9-F1
#
_entry.id   AF-A0A4P6WWJ9-F1
#
_cell.length_a   1.000
_cell.length_b   1.000
_cell.length_c   1.000
_cell.angle_alpha   90.00
_cell.angle_beta   90.00
_cell.angle_gamma   90.00
#
_symmetry.space_group_name_H-M   'P 1'
#
loop_
_entity.id
_entity.type
_entity.pdbx_description
1 polymer ?
#
loop_
_entity_poly.entity_id
_entity_poly.type
_entity_poly.pdbx_seq_one_letter_code
_entity_poly.pdbx_strand_id
1 'polypeptide(L)'
;MNLPSPGRAALALLATLTPLVALAHGISEADRQRMLDGGYLQYVGLGASHMLTGYDHLLFLFGVVFFLASFKDVVKFVSVFTLGHCITLIFATFFKITWNYYLIDAIIALSVMYKAFDNNGGFQKHFQMASPNLLWMVFGFGLLHGFGLSTRLQQLPLGDDPLQMLWRILSFNVGVELGQIAALVVMVGLLALWRHRASFKRFAYMANLVLFYAGVYLLFMQLHGYQHDADPDSFRFPAAEHRHAHEDLDVENTRDAGRDGL
;
A
#
# COMPACT_ATOMS: atom_id res chain seq x y z
N MET A 1 22.57 -18.25 32.53
CA MET A 1 22.56 -17.11 31.58
C MET A 1 21.16 -17.06 30.97
N ASN A 2 20.31 -16.13 31.42
CA ASN A 2 18.89 -16.09 31.07
C ASN A 2 18.70 -15.49 29.68
N LEU A 3 18.24 -16.29 28.73
CA LEU A 3 17.82 -15.82 27.41
C LEU A 3 16.55 -14.96 27.57
N PRO A 4 16.49 -13.75 26.98
CA PRO A 4 15.30 -12.90 27.08
C PRO A 4 14.10 -13.56 26.38
N SER A 5 12.91 -13.37 26.97
CA SER A 5 11.65 -13.88 26.42
C SER A 5 11.33 -13.25 25.06
N PRO A 6 10.73 -14.01 24.12
CA PRO A 6 10.52 -13.58 22.74
C PRO A 6 9.65 -12.32 22.60
N GLY A 7 8.84 -11.98 23.61
CA GLY A 7 8.04 -10.75 23.63
C GLY A 7 8.85 -9.47 23.85
N ARG A 8 10.02 -9.54 24.50
CA ARG A 8 10.85 -8.35 24.78
C ARG A 8 11.76 -7.98 23.61
N ALA A 9 12.11 -8.94 22.76
CA ALA A 9 12.86 -8.69 21.53
C ALA A 9 12.00 -7.98 20.46
N ALA A 10 10.69 -8.28 20.41
CA ALA A 10 9.74 -7.60 19.53
C ALA A 10 9.52 -6.13 19.92
N LEU A 11 9.46 -5.82 21.23
CA LEU A 11 9.39 -4.43 21.71
C LEU A 11 10.69 -3.65 21.51
N ALA A 12 11.85 -4.31 21.56
CA ALA A 12 13.13 -3.64 21.34
C ALA A 12 13.39 -3.30 19.86
N LEU A 13 12.85 -4.08 18.92
CA LEU A 13 12.94 -3.75 17.48
C LEU A 13 12.01 -2.62 17.05
N LEU A 14 10.95 -2.32 17.82
CA LEU A 14 10.06 -1.19 17.56
C LEU A 14 10.66 0.18 17.94
N ALA A 15 11.80 0.21 18.63
CA ALA A 15 12.35 1.43 19.21
C ALA A 15 13.53 2.07 18.44
N THR A 16 13.86 1.62 17.22
CA THR A 16 15.03 2.14 16.47
C THR A 16 14.77 2.52 15.01
N LEU A 17 13.51 2.70 14.61
CA LEU A 17 13.21 3.29 13.30
C LEU A 17 13.27 4.82 13.38
N THR A 18 14.48 5.37 13.41
CA THR A 18 14.71 6.76 13.03
C THR A 18 14.39 6.92 11.54
N PRO A 19 13.57 7.90 11.14
CA PRO A 19 13.40 8.20 9.72
C PRO A 19 14.69 8.80 9.20
N LEU A 20 15.41 8.07 8.34
CA LEU A 20 16.47 8.65 7.55
C LEU A 20 15.81 9.63 6.58
N VAL A 21 16.03 10.92 6.83
CA VAL A 21 15.50 12.04 6.06
C VAL A 21 15.82 11.82 4.58
N ALA A 22 14.78 11.51 3.81
CA ALA A 22 14.82 11.58 2.37
C ALA A 22 14.81 13.07 1.97
N LEU A 23 15.85 13.48 1.25
CA LEU A 23 15.85 14.68 0.41
C LEU A 23 14.67 14.57 -0.57
N ALA A 24 13.55 15.19 -0.23
CA ALA A 24 12.47 15.44 -1.17
C ALA A 24 12.89 16.60 -2.08
N HIS A 25 13.38 16.28 -3.27
CA HIS A 25 13.30 17.21 -4.39
C HIS A 25 11.85 17.18 -4.88
N GLY A 26 11.18 18.33 -4.85
CA GLY A 26 9.93 18.50 -5.59
C GLY A 26 10.15 18.16 -7.05
N ILE A 27 9.16 17.57 -7.71
CA ILE A 27 9.20 17.31 -9.15
C ILE A 27 9.46 18.64 -9.83
N SER A 28 10.65 18.81 -10.42
CA SER A 28 11.01 20.05 -11.10
C SER A 28 10.14 20.22 -12.34
N GLU A 29 9.91 21.46 -12.78
CA GLU A 29 9.30 21.74 -14.09
C GLU A 29 9.99 20.96 -15.23
N ALA A 30 11.30 20.70 -15.10
CA ALA A 30 12.06 19.89 -16.04
C ALA A 30 11.70 18.38 -16.00
N ASP A 31 11.35 17.84 -14.83
CA ASP A 31 10.85 16.46 -14.69
C ASP A 31 9.42 16.34 -15.24
N ARG A 32 8.60 17.39 -15.07
CA ARG A 32 7.26 17.50 -15.66
C ARG A 32 7.33 17.54 -17.18
N GLN A 33 8.24 18.33 -17.75
CA GLN A 33 8.50 18.37 -19.19
C GLN A 33 9.04 17.03 -19.70
N ARG A 34 9.97 16.37 -18.98
CA ARG A 34 10.47 15.02 -19.31
C ARG A 34 9.45 13.90 -19.17
N MET A 35 8.34 14.10 -18.45
CA MET A 35 7.21 13.17 -18.42
C MET A 35 6.24 13.40 -19.58
N LEU A 36 6.12 14.65 -20.05
CA LEU A 36 5.37 15.00 -21.25
C LEU A 36 6.11 14.56 -22.53
N ASP A 37 7.43 14.75 -22.56
CA ASP A 37 8.35 14.27 -23.60
C ASP A 37 8.78 12.80 -23.39
N GLY A 38 8.45 12.26 -22.22
CA GLY A 38 8.88 10.95 -21.76
C GLY A 38 8.12 9.82 -22.42
N GLY A 39 8.87 8.91 -23.03
CA GLY A 39 8.33 7.66 -23.56
C GLY A 39 7.69 6.78 -22.47
N TYR A 40 6.98 5.75 -22.91
CA TYR A 40 6.31 4.75 -22.06
C TYR A 40 7.14 4.20 -20.89
N LEU A 41 8.48 4.24 -20.98
CA LEU A 41 9.40 3.81 -19.91
C LEU A 41 9.32 4.65 -18.62
N GLN A 42 9.04 5.97 -18.69
CA GLN A 42 8.84 6.75 -17.46
C GLN A 42 7.64 6.24 -16.67
N TYR A 43 6.55 5.86 -17.36
CA TYR A 43 5.36 5.29 -16.74
C TYR A 43 5.65 3.92 -16.11
N VAL A 44 6.46 3.08 -16.78
CA VAL A 44 6.95 1.81 -16.19
C VAL A 44 7.73 2.09 -14.89
N GLY A 45 8.68 3.02 -14.91
CA GLY A 45 9.45 3.39 -13.71
C GLY A 45 8.57 3.91 -12.57
N LEU A 46 7.59 4.75 -12.90
CA LEU A 46 6.64 5.29 -11.93
C LEU A 46 5.81 4.17 -11.27
N GLY A 47 5.26 3.25 -12.08
CA GLY A 47 4.51 2.10 -11.58
C GLY A 47 5.34 1.17 -10.70
N ALA A 48 6.60 0.91 -11.07
CA ALA A 48 7.51 0.11 -10.27
C ALA A 48 7.82 0.77 -8.92
N SER A 49 8.08 2.09 -8.91
CA SER A 49 8.34 2.83 -7.68
C SER A 49 7.10 2.86 -6.77
N HIS A 50 5.92 3.02 -7.33
CA HIS A 50 4.65 3.04 -6.59
C HIS A 50 4.44 1.70 -5.86
N MET A 51 4.65 0.59 -6.56
CA MET A 51 4.52 -0.74 -5.97
C MET A 51 5.56 -1.01 -4.86
N LEU A 52 6.80 -0.54 -5.03
CA LEU A 52 7.88 -0.79 -4.07
C LEU A 52 7.83 0.16 -2.86
N THR A 53 7.20 1.34 -2.99
CA THR A 53 7.06 2.31 -1.89
C THR A 53 5.73 2.21 -1.15
N GLY A 54 4.72 1.57 -1.75
CA GLY A 54 3.42 1.27 -1.12
C GLY A 54 3.51 0.15 -0.08
N TYR A 55 3.57 0.53 1.21
CA TYR A 55 3.62 -0.44 2.32
C TYR A 55 2.40 -1.37 2.36
N ASP A 56 1.24 -0.87 2.00
CA ASP A 56 -0.02 -1.61 1.93
C ASP A 56 0.04 -2.77 0.91
N HIS A 57 0.63 -2.52 -0.28
CA HIS A 57 0.81 -3.55 -1.31
C HIS A 57 1.84 -4.60 -0.87
N LEU A 58 2.94 -4.17 -0.24
CA LEU A 58 3.96 -5.06 0.30
C LEU A 58 3.43 -5.91 1.46
N LEU A 59 2.60 -5.35 2.34
CA LEU A 59 1.95 -6.07 3.44
C LEU A 59 0.94 -7.09 2.92
N PHE A 60 0.15 -6.75 1.90
CA PHE A 60 -0.72 -7.69 1.22
C PHE A 60 0.07 -8.85 0.61
N LEU A 61 1.11 -8.53 -0.17
CA LEU A 61 1.99 -9.53 -0.79
C LEU A 61 2.65 -10.41 0.28
N PHE A 62 3.11 -9.83 1.39
CA PHE A 62 3.68 -10.55 2.52
C PHE A 62 2.69 -11.55 3.12
N GLY A 63 1.44 -11.13 3.35
CA GLY A 63 0.38 -12.01 3.86
C GLY A 63 0.04 -13.16 2.93
N VAL A 64 0.06 -12.92 1.61
CA VAL A 64 -0.16 -13.94 0.60
C VAL A 64 1.00 -14.95 0.57
N VAL A 65 2.24 -14.48 0.51
CA VAL A 65 3.43 -15.33 0.35
C VAL A 65 3.63 -16.29 1.53
N PHE A 66 3.28 -15.88 2.76
CA PHE A 66 3.45 -16.71 3.94
C PHE A 66 2.60 -17.99 3.95
N PHE A 67 1.49 -17.99 3.22
CA PHE A 67 0.50 -19.06 3.27
C PHE A 67 0.39 -19.87 1.97
N LEU A 68 0.88 -19.31 0.86
CA LEU A 68 0.88 -20.03 -0.39
C LEU A 68 1.98 -21.10 -0.38
N ALA A 69 1.56 -22.34 -0.61
CA ALA A 69 2.40 -23.51 -0.45
C ALA A 69 3.47 -23.63 -1.56
N SER A 70 3.22 -23.03 -2.74
CA SER A 70 4.03 -23.15 -3.95
C SER A 70 4.21 -21.82 -4.68
N PHE A 71 5.38 -21.59 -5.26
CA PHE A 71 5.68 -20.43 -6.11
C PHE A 71 4.68 -20.26 -7.27
N LYS A 72 4.20 -21.38 -7.85
CA LYS A 72 3.20 -21.36 -8.93
C LYS A 72 1.88 -20.74 -8.48
N ASP A 73 1.45 -21.05 -7.25
CA ASP A 73 0.22 -20.47 -6.70
C ASP A 73 0.40 -18.97 -6.51
N VAL A 74 1.57 -18.54 -6.02
CA VAL A 74 1.85 -17.12 -5.78
C VAL A 74 1.76 -16.32 -7.06
N VAL A 75 2.46 -16.78 -8.12
CA VAL A 75 2.39 -16.13 -9.43
C VAL A 75 0.94 -16.08 -9.93
N LYS A 76 0.20 -17.19 -9.81
CA LYS A 76 -1.20 -17.24 -10.23
C LYS A 76 -2.08 -16.20 -9.52
N PHE A 77 -1.95 -16.06 -8.19
CA PHE A 77 -2.74 -15.09 -7.43
C PHE A 77 -2.32 -13.65 -7.73
N VAL A 78 -1.02 -13.37 -7.84
CA VAL A 78 -0.52 -12.04 -8.21
C VAL A 78 -1.01 -11.65 -9.61
N SER A 79 -0.95 -12.56 -10.59
CA SER A 79 -1.44 -12.29 -11.94
C SER A 79 -2.95 -12.02 -11.96
N VAL A 80 -3.75 -12.80 -11.22
CA VAL A 80 -5.20 -12.58 -11.14
C VAL A 80 -5.56 -11.27 -10.43
N PHE A 81 -4.83 -10.92 -9.37
CA PHE A 81 -4.97 -9.62 -8.70
C PHE A 81 -4.66 -8.47 -9.66
N THR A 82 -3.52 -8.56 -10.35
CA THR A 82 -3.06 -7.56 -11.32
C THR A 82 -4.05 -7.41 -12.47
N LEU A 83 -4.62 -8.51 -12.95
CA LEU A 83 -5.66 -8.48 -13.98
C LEU A 83 -6.89 -7.68 -13.53
N GLY A 84 -7.43 -7.98 -12.34
CA GLY A 84 -8.56 -7.23 -11.77
C GLY A 84 -8.23 -5.76 -11.57
N HIS A 85 -7.04 -5.48 -11.04
CA HIS A 85 -6.53 -4.14 -10.83
C HIS A 85 -6.45 -3.34 -12.14
N CYS A 86 -5.83 -3.91 -13.18
CA CYS A 86 -5.73 -3.29 -14.51
C CYS A 86 -7.10 -3.00 -15.11
N ILE A 87 -8.05 -3.93 -15.02
CA ILE A 87 -9.41 -3.75 -15.57
C ILE A 87 -10.06 -2.52 -14.95
N THR A 88 -10.05 -2.43 -13.62
CA THR A 88 -10.71 -1.32 -12.92
C THR A 88 -9.96 -0.02 -13.11
N LEU A 89 -8.63 -0.05 -13.11
CA LEU A 89 -7.81 1.14 -13.32
C LEU A 89 -8.04 1.74 -14.70
N ILE A 90 -8.04 0.93 -15.77
CA ILE A 90 -8.36 1.38 -17.13
C ILE A 90 -9.79 1.93 -17.16
N PHE A 91 -10.76 1.15 -16.67
CA PHE A 91 -12.17 1.51 -16.70
C PHE A 91 -12.43 2.85 -15.97
N ALA A 92 -12.02 2.95 -14.71
CA ALA A 92 -12.24 4.14 -13.90
C ALA A 92 -11.52 5.38 -14.48
N THR A 93 -10.33 5.21 -15.06
CA THR A 93 -9.59 6.32 -15.69
C THR A 93 -10.29 6.82 -16.95
N PHE A 94 -10.76 5.91 -17.83
CA PHE A 94 -11.47 6.29 -19.06
C PHE A 94 -12.82 6.96 -18.80
N PHE A 95 -13.57 6.45 -17.81
CA PHE A 95 -14.88 6.98 -17.43
C PHE A 95 -14.81 8.11 -16.41
N LYS A 96 -13.60 8.54 -16.01
CA LYS A 96 -13.35 9.58 -15.00
C LYS A 96 -14.09 9.32 -13.68
N ILE A 97 -14.18 8.05 -13.29
CA ILE A 97 -14.78 7.62 -12.03
C ILE A 97 -13.73 7.87 -10.95
N THR A 98 -14.12 8.63 -9.93
CA THR A 98 -13.30 8.95 -8.77
C THR A 98 -14.01 8.48 -7.51
N TRP A 99 -13.24 7.94 -6.57
CA TRP A 99 -13.74 7.45 -5.29
C TRP A 99 -12.89 8.04 -4.15
N ASN A 100 -13.49 8.08 -2.96
CA ASN A 100 -12.82 8.56 -1.76
C ASN A 100 -11.66 7.62 -1.37
N TYR A 101 -10.45 8.15 -1.20
CA TYR A 101 -9.27 7.35 -0.92
C TYR A 101 -9.32 6.67 0.45
N TYR A 102 -9.90 7.31 1.48
CA TYR A 102 -10.10 6.69 2.79
C TYR A 102 -10.93 5.42 2.68
N LEU A 103 -12.01 5.45 1.88
CA LEU A 103 -12.89 4.29 1.71
C LEU A 103 -12.20 3.16 0.93
N ILE A 104 -11.39 3.51 -0.07
CA ILE A 104 -10.64 2.51 -0.84
C ILE A 104 -9.57 1.86 0.05
N ASP A 105 -8.80 2.66 0.79
CA ASP A 105 -7.77 2.17 1.70
C ASP A 105 -8.38 1.33 2.84
N ALA A 106 -9.58 1.68 3.31
CA ALA A 106 -10.35 0.86 4.25
C ALA A 106 -10.72 -0.50 3.65
N ILE A 107 -11.15 -0.55 2.38
CA ILE A 107 -11.44 -1.81 1.67
C ILE A 107 -10.16 -2.64 1.49
N ILE A 108 -9.03 -2.00 1.20
CA ILE A 108 -7.73 -2.67 1.12
C ILE A 108 -7.37 -3.27 2.48
N ALA A 109 -7.53 -2.53 3.58
CA ALA A 109 -7.33 -3.04 4.93
C ALA A 109 -8.23 -4.25 5.24
N LEU A 110 -9.50 -4.22 4.83
CA LEU A 110 -10.42 -5.36 4.94
C LEU A 110 -9.95 -6.57 4.13
N SER A 111 -9.37 -6.38 2.95
CA SER A 111 -8.82 -7.48 2.14
C SER A 111 -7.64 -8.18 2.84
N VAL A 112 -6.78 -7.40 3.52
CA VAL A 112 -5.66 -7.91 4.32
C VAL A 112 -6.17 -8.67 5.54
N MET A 113 -7.16 -8.13 6.25
CA MET A 113 -7.83 -8.80 7.36
C MET A 113 -8.48 -10.12 6.93
N TYR A 114 -9.22 -10.10 5.82
CA TYR A 114 -9.83 -11.28 5.23
C TYR A 114 -8.77 -12.35 4.96
N LYS A 115 -7.64 -11.97 4.36
CA LYS A 115 -6.61 -12.95 4.00
C LYS A 115 -5.92 -13.52 5.24
N ALA A 116 -5.63 -12.70 6.25
CA ALA A 116 -5.06 -13.16 7.51
C ALA A 116 -6.03 -14.08 8.28
N PHE A 117 -7.34 -13.80 8.23
CA PHE A 117 -8.38 -14.64 8.82
C PHE A 117 -8.49 -16.00 8.11
N ASP A 118 -8.53 -16.00 6.78
CA ASP A 118 -8.55 -17.20 5.95
C ASP A 118 -7.29 -18.07 6.17
N ASN A 119 -6.11 -17.46 6.18
CA ASN A 119 -4.84 -18.13 6.44
C ASN A 119 -4.82 -18.85 7.81
N ASN A 120 -5.48 -18.29 8.84
CA ASN A 120 -5.53 -18.93 10.15
C ASN A 120 -6.64 -19.99 10.28
N GLY A 121 -7.28 -20.37 9.17
CA GLY A 121 -8.38 -21.34 9.17
C GLY A 121 -9.65 -20.80 9.83
N GLY A 122 -9.84 -19.47 9.79
CA GLY A 122 -10.94 -18.80 10.48
C GLY A 122 -12.32 -19.28 10.03
N PHE A 123 -12.51 -19.54 8.73
CA PHE A 123 -13.77 -20.05 8.17
C PHE A 123 -14.12 -21.44 8.72
N GLN A 124 -13.14 -22.33 8.82
CA GLN A 124 -13.33 -23.68 9.33
C GLN A 124 -13.55 -23.68 10.84
N LYS A 125 -12.78 -22.87 11.58
CA LYS A 125 -12.81 -22.85 13.05
C LYS A 125 -14.03 -22.13 13.61
N HIS A 126 -14.43 -21.01 13.03
CA HIS A 126 -15.49 -20.16 13.58
C HIS A 126 -16.84 -20.33 12.87
N PHE A 127 -16.84 -20.66 11.58
CA PHE A 127 -18.04 -20.75 10.77
C PHE A 127 -18.36 -22.17 10.29
N GLN A 128 -17.48 -23.15 10.57
CA GLN A 128 -17.61 -24.55 10.13
C GLN A 128 -17.87 -24.70 8.62
N MET A 129 -17.39 -23.74 7.82
CA MET A 129 -17.55 -23.72 6.37
C MET A 129 -16.21 -23.81 5.66
N ALA A 130 -16.24 -24.27 4.41
CA ALA A 130 -15.09 -24.13 3.52
C ALA A 130 -14.85 -22.65 3.20
N SER A 131 -13.57 -22.26 3.12
CA SER A 131 -13.20 -20.91 2.68
C SER A 131 -13.78 -20.63 1.29
N PRO A 132 -14.24 -19.38 1.03
CA PRO A 132 -14.61 -18.95 -0.32
C PRO A 132 -13.48 -19.19 -1.32
N ASN A 133 -13.81 -19.26 -2.61
CA ASN A 133 -12.80 -19.47 -3.65
C ASN A 133 -11.80 -18.31 -3.65
N LEU A 134 -10.58 -18.60 -3.20
CA LEU A 134 -9.55 -17.59 -3.00
C LEU A 134 -9.18 -16.85 -4.30
N LEU A 135 -9.30 -17.49 -5.46
CA LEU A 135 -8.97 -16.87 -6.74
C LEU A 135 -9.97 -15.76 -7.08
N TRP A 136 -11.27 -16.03 -6.89
CA TRP A 136 -12.32 -15.04 -7.09
C TRP A 136 -12.21 -13.89 -6.08
N MET A 137 -11.84 -14.18 -4.83
CA MET A 137 -11.63 -13.15 -3.82
C MET A 137 -10.44 -12.24 -4.17
N VAL A 138 -9.31 -12.82 -4.57
CA VAL A 138 -8.12 -12.06 -4.97
C VAL A 138 -8.38 -11.23 -6.23
N PHE A 139 -9.15 -11.76 -7.19
CA PHE A 139 -9.62 -10.99 -8.33
C PHE A 139 -10.49 -9.79 -7.89
N GLY A 140 -11.46 -10.02 -7.01
CA GLY A 140 -12.32 -8.98 -6.44
C GLY A 140 -11.54 -7.91 -5.68
N PHE A 141 -10.54 -8.31 -4.89
CA PHE A 141 -9.64 -7.37 -4.23
C PHE A 141 -8.85 -6.56 -5.25
N GLY A 142 -8.34 -7.18 -6.31
CA GLY A 142 -7.69 -6.49 -7.42
C GLY A 142 -8.59 -5.42 -8.03
N LEU A 143 -9.85 -5.76 -8.33
CA LEU A 143 -10.83 -4.80 -8.85
C LEU A 143 -10.99 -3.59 -7.91
N LEU A 144 -11.30 -3.83 -6.63
CA LEU A 144 -11.52 -2.76 -5.66
C LEU A 144 -10.28 -1.88 -5.46
N HIS A 145 -9.10 -2.51 -5.44
CA HIS A 145 -7.83 -1.83 -5.30
C HIS A 145 -7.55 -0.90 -6.49
N GLY A 146 -7.91 -1.30 -7.72
CA GLY A 146 -7.72 -0.50 -8.93
C GLY A 146 -8.37 0.88 -8.90
N PHE A 147 -9.43 1.08 -8.10
CA PHE A 147 -10.06 2.40 -7.91
C PHE A 147 -9.18 3.40 -7.16
N GLY A 148 -8.34 2.92 -6.23
CA GLY A 148 -7.49 3.79 -5.40
C GLY A 148 -6.42 4.47 -6.24
N LEU A 149 -5.84 3.70 -7.14
CA LEU A 149 -4.80 4.18 -8.04
C LEU A 149 -5.36 4.92 -9.25
N SER A 150 -6.54 4.56 -9.77
CA SER A 150 -7.14 5.26 -10.92
C SER A 150 -7.36 6.74 -10.63
N THR A 151 -7.78 7.09 -9.41
CA THR A 151 -8.02 8.48 -8.99
C THR A 151 -6.71 9.28 -9.01
N ARG A 152 -5.58 8.68 -8.59
CA ARG A 152 -4.24 9.30 -8.67
C ARG A 152 -3.75 9.40 -10.11
N LEU A 153 -3.96 8.35 -10.89
CA LEU A 153 -3.47 8.26 -12.27
C LEU A 153 -4.16 9.29 -13.18
N GLN A 154 -5.44 9.58 -12.95
CA GLN A 154 -6.20 10.62 -13.64
C GLN A 154 -5.63 12.04 -13.48
N GLN A 155 -4.76 12.27 -12.50
CA GLN A 155 -4.09 13.56 -12.26
C GLN A 155 -2.75 13.69 -13.00
N LEU A 156 -2.21 12.58 -13.49
CA LEU A 156 -1.03 12.61 -14.34
C LEU A 156 -1.40 13.13 -15.73
N PRO A 157 -0.45 13.74 -16.46
CA PRO A 157 -0.67 14.16 -17.83
C PRO A 157 -0.74 12.93 -18.76
N LEU A 158 -1.88 12.24 -18.74
CA LEU A 158 -2.15 11.05 -19.55
C LEU A 158 -2.35 11.37 -21.03
N GLY A 159 -2.56 12.65 -21.36
CA GLY A 159 -2.80 13.12 -22.73
C GLY A 159 -4.27 12.98 -23.12
N ASP A 160 -4.68 13.77 -24.11
CA ASP A 160 -6.08 13.82 -24.55
C ASP A 160 -6.42 12.73 -25.58
N ASP A 161 -5.40 12.11 -26.19
CA ASP A 161 -5.58 11.01 -27.12
C ASP A 161 -5.87 9.69 -26.37
N PRO A 162 -7.02 9.02 -26.63
CA PRO A 162 -7.42 7.82 -25.92
C PRO A 162 -6.43 6.64 -26.06
N LEU A 163 -5.76 6.52 -27.21
CA LEU A 163 -4.79 5.44 -27.43
C LEU A 163 -3.51 5.71 -26.65
N GLN A 164 -3.01 6.94 -26.64
CA GLN A 164 -1.85 7.33 -25.83
C GLN A 164 -2.11 7.15 -24.33
N MET A 165 -3.30 7.55 -23.86
CA MET A 165 -3.72 7.32 -22.48
C MET A 165 -3.72 5.82 -22.14
N LEU A 166 -4.30 4.97 -22.99
CA LEU A 166 -4.29 3.52 -22.80
C LEU A 166 -2.85 2.97 -22.70
N TRP A 167 -1.96 3.37 -23.61
CA TRP A 167 -0.58 2.91 -23.59
C TRP A 167 0.19 3.36 -22.34
N ARG A 168 -0.05 4.59 -21.87
CA ARG A 168 0.53 5.11 -20.62
C ARG A 168 0.03 4.34 -19.41
N ILE A 169 -1.27 4.04 -19.35
CA ILE A 169 -1.88 3.19 -18.31
C ILE A 169 -1.29 1.77 -18.33
N LEU A 170 -1.18 1.15 -19.50
CA LEU A 170 -0.60 -0.19 -19.64
C LEU A 170 0.86 -0.20 -19.23
N SER A 171 1.64 0.80 -19.64
CA SER A 171 3.04 0.95 -19.28
C SER A 171 3.23 1.11 -17.77
N PHE A 172 2.37 1.90 -17.14
CA PHE A 172 2.34 2.01 -15.69
C PHE A 172 2.07 0.66 -15.01
N ASN A 173 1.07 -0.10 -15.48
CA ASN A 173 0.75 -1.42 -14.92
C ASN A 173 1.86 -2.46 -15.14
N VAL A 174 2.57 -2.42 -16.28
CA VAL A 174 3.79 -3.23 -16.48
C VAL A 174 4.84 -2.90 -15.42
N GLY A 175 5.01 -1.61 -15.10
CA GLY A 175 5.84 -1.16 -13.99
C GLY A 175 5.44 -1.78 -12.65
N VAL A 176 4.15 -1.75 -12.32
CA VAL A 176 3.60 -2.34 -11.09
C VAL A 176 3.89 -3.84 -11.04
N GLU A 177 3.60 -4.58 -12.11
CA GLU A 177 3.83 -6.02 -12.17
C GLU A 177 5.32 -6.37 -12.00
N LEU A 178 6.23 -5.61 -12.63
CA LEU A 178 7.67 -5.78 -12.44
C LEU A 178 8.10 -5.50 -10.98
N GLY A 179 7.57 -4.45 -10.37
CA GLY A 179 7.79 -4.15 -8.95
C GLY A 179 7.29 -5.27 -8.04
N GLN A 180 6.11 -5.83 -8.33
CA GLN A 180 5.52 -6.95 -7.60
C GLN A 180 6.38 -8.20 -7.71
N ILE A 181 6.79 -8.57 -8.92
CA ILE A 181 7.64 -9.73 -9.15
C ILE A 181 8.99 -9.57 -8.44
N ALA A 182 9.60 -8.38 -8.50
CA ALA A 182 10.87 -8.10 -7.83
C ALA A 182 10.75 -8.26 -6.31
N ALA A 183 9.75 -7.60 -5.69
CA ALA A 183 9.47 -7.73 -4.26
C ALA A 183 9.20 -9.20 -3.88
N LEU A 184 8.41 -9.89 -4.71
CA LEU A 184 8.05 -11.27 -4.49
C LEU A 184 9.26 -12.20 -4.50
N VAL A 185 10.15 -12.07 -5.49
CA VAL A 185 11.36 -12.88 -5.60
C VAL A 185 12.24 -12.71 -4.36
N VAL A 186 12.40 -11.47 -3.88
CA VAL A 186 13.17 -11.18 -2.66
C VAL A 186 12.50 -11.83 -1.45
N MET A 187 11.20 -11.63 -1.25
CA MET A 187 10.46 -12.17 -0.10
C MET A 187 10.47 -13.70 -0.08
N VAL A 188 10.16 -14.34 -1.21
CA VAL A 188 10.19 -15.81 -1.34
C VAL A 188 11.61 -16.34 -1.15
N GLY A 189 12.62 -15.68 -1.70
CA GLY A 189 14.02 -16.05 -1.52
C GLY A 189 14.43 -16.08 -0.04
N LEU A 190 14.12 -15.01 0.69
CA LEU A 190 14.36 -14.92 2.14
C LEU A 190 13.61 -15.99 2.92
N LEU A 191 12.35 -16.25 2.57
CA LEU A 191 11.54 -17.26 3.24
C LEU A 191 11.97 -18.68 2.93
N ALA A 192 12.40 -18.98 1.70
CA ALA A 192 12.89 -20.29 1.29
C ALA A 192 14.12 -20.71 2.12
N LEU A 193 15.03 -19.76 2.39
CA LEU A 193 16.20 -19.99 3.26
C LEU A 193 15.79 -20.32 4.71
N TRP A 194 14.64 -19.82 5.17
CA TRP A 194 14.17 -19.98 6.54
C TRP A 194 13.14 -21.10 6.74
N ARG A 195 12.49 -21.57 5.66
CA ARG A 195 11.32 -22.47 5.71
C ARG A 195 11.59 -23.83 6.35
N HIS A 196 12.83 -24.31 6.29
CA HIS A 196 13.23 -25.59 6.89
C HIS A 196 13.50 -25.53 8.40
N ARG A 197 13.41 -24.35 9.03
CA ARG A 197 13.58 -24.20 10.48
C ARG A 197 12.28 -24.43 11.23
N ALA A 198 12.35 -25.11 12.38
CA ALA A 198 11.20 -25.34 13.26
C ALA A 198 10.53 -24.04 13.77
N SER A 199 11.26 -22.92 13.76
CA SER A 199 10.74 -21.59 14.11
C SER A 199 9.75 -21.04 13.08
N PHE A 200 9.78 -21.52 11.82
CA PHE A 200 9.00 -20.97 10.72
C PHE A 200 7.49 -21.02 10.98
N LYS A 201 6.97 -22.14 11.50
CA LYS A 201 5.53 -22.28 11.78
C LYS A 201 5.03 -21.28 12.83
N ARG A 202 5.82 -21.08 13.90
CA ARG A 202 5.49 -20.11 14.96
C ARG A 202 5.55 -18.68 14.42
N PHE A 203 6.58 -18.36 13.65
CA PHE A 203 6.72 -17.04 13.05
C PHE A 203 5.60 -16.74 12.03
N ALA A 204 5.28 -17.70 11.16
CA ALA A 204 4.19 -17.56 10.18
C ALA A 204 2.83 -17.28 10.83
N TYR A 205 2.55 -17.95 11.95
CA TYR A 205 1.32 -17.69 12.72
C TYR A 205 1.33 -16.29 13.37
N MET A 206 2.44 -15.90 14.01
CA MET A 206 2.59 -14.56 14.61
C MET A 206 2.50 -13.46 13.55
N ALA A 207 3.11 -13.65 12.38
CA ALA A 207 3.08 -12.72 11.26
C ALA A 207 1.64 -12.51 10.76
N ASN A 208 0.85 -13.58 10.61
CA ASN A 208 -0.57 -13.45 10.25
C ASN A 208 -1.39 -12.74 11.32
N LEU A 209 -1.10 -12.99 12.59
CA LEU A 209 -1.77 -12.30 13.70
C LEU A 209 -1.47 -10.80 13.68
N VAL A 210 -0.20 -10.43 13.52
CA VAL A 210 0.23 -9.03 13.38
C VAL A 210 -0.42 -8.40 12.16
N LEU A 211 -0.45 -9.10 11.01
CA LEU A 211 -1.07 -8.62 9.79
C LEU A 211 -2.58 -8.35 9.98
N PHE A 212 -3.30 -9.23 10.68
CA PHE A 212 -4.71 -9.03 10.99
C PHE A 212 -4.92 -7.77 11.84
N TYR A 213 -4.16 -7.61 12.93
CA TYR A 213 -4.29 -6.43 13.80
C TYR A 213 -3.82 -5.14 13.14
N ALA A 214 -2.79 -5.19 12.30
CA ALA A 214 -2.38 -4.06 11.47
C ALA A 214 -3.49 -3.66 10.50
N GLY A 215 -4.16 -4.63 9.87
CA GLY A 215 -5.34 -4.38 9.04
C GLY A 215 -6.49 -3.73 9.83
N VAL A 216 -6.78 -4.21 11.04
CA VAL A 216 -7.77 -3.59 11.94
C VAL A 216 -7.39 -2.14 12.25
N TYR A 217 -6.15 -1.89 12.65
CA TYR A 217 -5.66 -0.56 12.94
C TYR A 217 -5.79 0.38 11.74
N LEU A 218 -5.35 -0.06 10.56
CA LEU A 218 -5.46 0.72 9.32
C LEU A 218 -6.92 0.99 8.98
N LEU A 219 -7.81 0.01 9.08
CA LEU A 219 -9.24 0.21 8.83
C LEU A 219 -9.82 1.33 9.70
N PHE A 220 -9.57 1.29 11.01
CA PHE A 220 -10.07 2.33 11.92
C PHE A 220 -9.43 3.68 11.66
N MET A 221 -8.13 3.73 11.33
CA MET A 221 -7.45 4.95 10.95
C MET A 221 -8.09 5.59 9.70
N GLN A 222 -8.40 4.79 8.69
CA GLN A 222 -9.01 5.28 7.45
C GLN A 222 -10.46 5.73 7.67
N LEU A 223 -11.26 4.98 8.43
CA LEU A 223 -12.63 5.38 8.76
C LEU A 223 -12.67 6.65 9.64
N HIS A 224 -11.73 6.78 10.58
CA HIS A 224 -11.60 7.97 11.39
C HIS A 224 -11.23 9.19 10.54
N GLY A 225 -10.29 9.03 9.61
CA GLY A 225 -9.91 10.06 8.62
C GLY A 225 -11.11 10.49 7.78
N TYR A 226 -11.87 9.53 7.23
CA TYR A 226 -13.09 9.81 6.48
C TYR A 226 -14.14 10.62 7.27
N GLN A 227 -14.24 10.41 8.58
CA GLN A 227 -15.21 11.11 9.43
C GLN A 227 -14.77 12.51 9.91
N HIS A 228 -13.47 12.74 10.02
CA HIS A 228 -12.91 13.95 10.64
C HIS A 228 -12.17 14.86 9.65
N ASP A 229 -11.97 14.41 8.41
CA ASP A 229 -11.54 15.31 7.35
C ASP A 229 -12.66 16.32 7.09
N ALA A 230 -12.30 17.60 7.08
CA ALA A 230 -13.23 18.71 6.84
C ALA A 230 -13.70 18.75 5.38
N ASP A 231 -12.98 18.07 4.49
CA ASP A 231 -13.34 17.92 3.09
C ASP A 231 -12.94 16.51 2.61
N PRO A 232 -13.64 15.47 3.10
CA PRO A 232 -13.25 14.08 2.87
C PRO A 232 -13.34 13.73 1.38
N ASP A 233 -14.22 14.40 0.65
CA ASP A 233 -14.36 14.24 -0.80
C ASP A 233 -13.36 15.09 -1.59
N SER A 234 -12.65 16.03 -0.95
CA SER A 234 -11.49 16.67 -1.59
C SER A 234 -10.30 15.74 -1.61
N PHE A 235 -9.77 15.61 -2.82
CA PHE A 235 -8.59 14.80 -3.03
C PHE A 235 -7.34 15.62 -2.68
N ARG A 236 -6.72 15.32 -1.53
CA ARG A 236 -5.46 15.94 -1.08
C ARG A 236 -4.31 14.94 -1.20
N PHE A 237 -3.13 15.43 -1.60
CA PHE A 237 -1.94 14.59 -1.69
C PHE A 237 -1.49 14.15 -0.27
N PRO A 238 -1.23 12.84 -0.03
CA PRO A 238 -0.62 12.37 1.22
C PRO A 238 0.81 12.90 1.47
N ALA A 239 1.39 13.65 0.53
CA ALA A 239 2.66 14.35 0.73
C ALA A 239 2.54 15.56 1.69
N ALA A 240 1.33 16.11 1.87
CA ALA A 240 1.08 17.26 2.74
C ALA A 240 0.64 16.87 4.16
N GLU A 241 -0.03 15.73 4.35
CA GLU A 241 -0.61 15.34 5.65
C GLU A 241 0.42 14.92 6.71
N HIS A 242 1.69 14.74 6.35
CA HIS A 242 2.79 14.57 7.32
C HIS A 242 3.53 15.87 7.68
N ARG A 243 2.98 17.05 7.32
CA ARG A 243 3.54 18.37 7.68
C ARG A 243 2.66 19.28 8.52
N HIS A 244 1.52 18.80 9.03
CA HIS A 244 0.67 19.61 9.90
C HIS A 244 0.60 19.02 11.31
N ALA A 245 1.75 18.98 11.95
CA ALA A 245 1.86 19.13 13.40
C ALA A 245 2.73 20.37 13.61
N HIS A 246 2.14 21.42 14.20
CA HIS A 246 2.72 22.74 14.48
C HIS A 246 2.55 23.83 13.39
N GLU A 247 1.31 24.23 13.11
CA GLU A 247 0.99 25.62 12.71
C GLU A 247 0.26 26.39 13.83
N ASP A 248 0.14 25.81 15.03
CA ASP A 248 -0.40 26.45 16.24
C ASP A 248 0.69 27.02 17.18
N LEU A 249 1.93 27.21 16.71
CA LEU A 249 2.99 27.85 17.51
C LEU A 249 3.30 29.31 17.14
N ASP A 250 2.53 29.92 16.23
CA ASP A 250 2.61 31.36 15.98
C ASP A 250 1.74 32.20 16.93
N VAL A 251 1.17 31.60 17.98
CA VAL A 251 0.43 32.31 19.03
C VAL A 251 1.29 32.63 20.28
N GLU A 252 2.58 32.27 20.30
CA GLU A 252 3.44 32.52 21.47
C GLU A 252 4.76 33.25 21.19
N ASN A 253 4.83 34.06 20.12
CA ASN A 253 5.95 35.00 19.90
C ASN A 253 5.53 36.45 19.64
N THR A 254 4.33 36.84 20.07
CA THR A 254 3.92 38.26 20.12
C THR A 254 3.83 38.82 21.55
N ARG A 255 4.38 38.11 22.53
CA ARG A 255 4.61 38.69 23.86
C ARG A 255 6.03 39.22 23.96
N ASP A 256 6.09 40.55 24.00
CA ASP A 256 7.19 41.39 24.48
C ASP A 256 8.22 41.91 23.45
N ALA A 257 7.73 42.77 22.54
CA ALA A 257 8.56 43.75 21.83
C ALA A 257 8.21 45.19 22.30
N GLY A 258 8.10 45.38 23.62
CA GLY A 258 7.58 46.62 24.22
C GLY A 258 8.34 47.15 25.44
N ARG A 259 9.57 46.69 25.69
CA ARG A 259 10.42 47.22 26.76
C ARG A 259 11.88 47.02 26.40
N ASP A 260 12.43 47.97 25.65
CA ASP A 260 13.84 48.38 25.66
C ASP A 260 13.99 49.56 24.68
N GLY A 261 13.64 50.74 25.19
CA GLY A 261 13.64 51.98 24.42
C GLY A 261 13.02 53.11 25.21
N LEU A 262 13.64 53.45 26.35
CA LEU A 262 13.80 54.78 26.98
C LEU A 262 14.34 54.61 28.41
#